data_AF-W4UY76-F1
#
_entry.id   AF-W4UY76-F1
#
_cell.length_a   1.000
_cell.length_b   1.000
_cell.length_c   1.000
_cell.angle_alpha   90.00
_cell.angle_beta   90.00
_cell.angle_gamma   90.00
#
_symmetry.space_group_name_H-M   'P 1'
#
loop_
_entity.id
_entity.type
_entity.pdbx_description
1 polymer ?
#
loop_
_entity_poly.entity_id
_entity_poly.type
_entity_poly.pdbx_seq_one_letter_code
_entity_poly.pdbx_strand_id
1 'polypeptide(L)'
;MKKILILIAAAFMSFSCADGKRSMTVTVTNPLALERSGEMVEIPMSDVVDRLQLPDTAQIIVLNMDGLQVPYQVTYDGKVIFAVSTEANGTAIYTIQAGTPDPFNVIACGRYYPERMDDVAWENDLAGFRAYGPGMEARGERGFGYDVFTKYNTTEPVVEARYALELDPEKRAKIAELKKTDPQAAAELGRAISYHIDHGNGMDCYAVGPTLGGGTTALMDGDAIIYPYAYRVQEILDNGPLRFTVRLEYKPMVVRGDSNVVESRLISLDAGSYLNKTVVSYTNLKEVATLATGIVLHEPMGRLWQMRLMATSPMLILRAIRMPVTARCLWVLLSLRR
;
A
#
# COMPACT_ATOMS: atom_id res chain seq x y z
N MET A 1 24.71 14.95 -15.65
CA MET A 1 24.62 13.51 -15.36
C MET A 1 24.29 13.33 -13.89
N LYS A 2 22.99 13.33 -13.55
CA LYS A 2 22.56 13.21 -12.15
C LYS A 2 22.52 11.72 -11.80
N LYS A 3 23.34 11.35 -10.82
CA LYS A 3 23.49 9.98 -10.32
C LYS A 3 22.18 9.54 -9.66
N ILE A 4 21.77 8.31 -9.93
CA ILE A 4 20.60 7.65 -9.31
C ILE A 4 20.87 7.51 -7.81
N LEU A 5 19.92 7.97 -6.98
CA LEU A 5 20.06 8.24 -5.54
C LEU A 5 19.41 7.12 -4.71
N ILE A 6 20.21 6.12 -4.33
CA ILE A 6 19.84 4.93 -3.56
C ILE A 6 20.42 5.05 -2.14
N LEU A 7 19.65 4.71 -1.11
CA LEU A 7 20.18 4.33 0.21
C LEU A 7 21.03 3.09 -0.01
N ILE A 8 22.36 3.22 0.08
CA ILE A 8 23.25 2.07 -0.07
C ILE A 8 23.26 1.37 1.28
N ALA A 9 22.49 0.29 1.40
CA ALA A 9 22.71 -0.69 2.45
C ALA A 9 23.93 -1.52 2.02
N ALA A 10 25.07 -1.28 2.68
CA ALA A 10 26.26 -2.08 2.50
C ALA A 10 26.40 -2.98 3.74
N ALA A 11 26.27 -4.29 3.53
CA ALA A 11 26.55 -5.24 4.58
C ALA A 11 28.06 -5.51 4.60
N PHE A 12 28.74 -5.05 5.64
CA PHE A 12 30.16 -5.32 5.86
C PHE A 12 30.34 -6.42 6.91
N MET A 13 31.34 -7.26 6.69
CA MET A 13 31.70 -8.39 7.55
C MET A 13 32.58 -7.89 8.69
N SER A 14 32.10 -7.95 9.93
CA SER A 14 32.94 -7.86 11.13
C SER A 14 32.77 -9.14 11.93
N PHE A 15 33.79 -10.00 11.93
CA PHE A 15 33.85 -11.17 12.80
C PHE A 15 34.11 -10.70 14.24
N SER A 16 33.07 -10.59 15.05
CA SER A 16 33.24 -10.58 16.50
C SER A 16 33.08 -12.00 16.99
N CYS A 17 34.19 -12.67 17.29
CA CYS A 17 34.18 -13.92 18.05
C CYS A 17 33.96 -13.58 19.53
N ALA A 18 32.71 -13.28 19.89
CA ALA A 18 32.23 -13.36 21.25
C ALA A 18 30.91 -14.14 21.19
N ASP A 19 30.90 -15.33 21.80
CA ASP A 19 29.75 -16.23 21.98
C ASP A 19 29.18 -16.95 20.75
N GLY A 20 30.00 -17.58 19.91
CA GLY A 20 29.62 -18.75 19.07
C GLY A 20 28.43 -18.63 18.09
N LYS A 21 27.73 -17.51 18.06
CA LYS A 21 26.61 -17.19 17.20
C LYS A 21 27.13 -16.30 16.09
N ARG A 22 26.99 -16.78 14.85
CA ARG A 22 27.26 -15.95 13.69
C ARG A 22 26.26 -14.81 13.64
N SER A 23 26.76 -13.63 13.31
CA SER A 23 25.97 -12.43 13.14
C SER A 23 26.38 -11.72 11.85
N MET A 24 25.46 -10.92 11.33
CA MET A 24 25.61 -10.14 10.11
C MET A 24 25.33 -8.68 10.46
N THR A 25 26.34 -7.84 10.31
CA THR A 25 26.20 -6.39 10.47
C THR A 25 25.58 -5.79 9.21
N VAL A 26 24.51 -5.01 9.38
CA VAL A 26 23.88 -4.23 8.33
C VAL A 26 24.17 -2.76 8.59
N THR A 27 24.90 -2.12 7.67
CA THR A 27 25.19 -0.70 7.72
C THR A 27 24.36 0.03 6.68
N VAL A 28 23.56 0.98 7.14
CA VAL A 28 22.65 1.78 6.32
C VAL A 28 23.11 3.22 6.34
N THR A 29 23.56 3.74 5.21
CA THR A 29 24.09 5.10 5.11
C THR A 29 23.11 6.01 4.37
N ASN A 30 22.80 7.15 4.98
CA ASN A 30 22.03 8.22 4.35
C ASN A 30 22.98 9.31 3.85
N PRO A 31 23.25 9.40 2.53
CA PRO A 31 24.15 10.41 1.98
C PRO A 31 23.50 11.79 1.79
N LEU A 32 22.24 11.97 2.22
CA LEU A 32 21.50 13.21 2.03
C LEU A 32 21.71 14.14 3.21
N ALA A 33 21.67 15.45 2.97
CA ALA A 33 21.66 16.48 4.01
C ALA A 33 20.29 16.63 4.73
N LEU A 34 19.44 15.61 4.63
CA LEU A 34 18.14 15.55 5.29
C LEU A 34 18.04 14.22 6.03
N GLU A 35 17.49 14.24 7.25
CA GLU A 35 17.09 13.04 7.98
C GLU A 35 16.14 12.17 7.15
N ARG A 36 16.24 10.86 7.32
CA ARG A 36 15.31 9.86 6.78
C ARG A 36 14.90 8.96 7.93
N SER A 37 13.61 8.90 8.21
CA SER A 37 13.08 8.16 9.37
C SER A 37 12.05 7.15 8.91
N GLY A 38 12.08 5.95 9.50
CA GLY A 38 11.12 4.88 9.22
C GLY A 38 11.18 4.30 7.80
N GLU A 39 12.31 4.43 7.10
CA GLU A 39 12.44 3.86 5.75
C GLU A 39 12.61 2.34 5.84
N MET A 40 11.89 1.58 5.00
CA MET A 40 12.03 0.13 4.94
C MET A 40 13.28 -0.28 4.18
N VAL A 41 14.19 -0.97 4.86
CA VAL A 41 15.31 -1.67 4.22
C VAL A 41 14.84 -3.04 3.76
N GLU A 42 15.29 -3.48 2.60
CA GLU A 42 15.03 -4.81 2.04
C GLU A 42 16.33 -5.57 1.83
N ILE A 43 16.48 -6.73 2.47
CA ILE A 43 17.66 -7.61 2.33
C ILE A 43 17.19 -8.98 1.86
N PRO A 44 17.75 -9.57 0.79
CA PRO A 44 17.43 -10.94 0.42
C PRO A 44 17.70 -11.90 1.58
N MET A 45 16.70 -12.72 1.94
CA MET A 45 16.86 -13.74 2.99
C MET A 45 17.93 -14.76 2.61
N SER A 46 18.14 -15.02 1.32
CA SER A 46 19.27 -15.83 0.82
C SER A 46 20.62 -15.30 1.30
N ASP A 47 20.84 -13.99 1.22
CA ASP A 47 22.10 -13.37 1.65
C ASP A 47 22.30 -13.50 3.17
N VAL A 48 21.19 -13.46 3.93
CA VAL A 48 21.20 -13.67 5.39
C VAL A 48 21.55 -15.12 5.71
N VAL A 49 20.88 -16.08 5.08
CA VAL A 49 21.13 -17.52 5.25
C VAL A 49 22.57 -17.86 4.89
N ASP A 50 23.07 -17.39 3.74
CA ASP A 50 24.42 -17.67 3.28
C ASP A 50 25.48 -17.10 4.23
N ARG A 51 25.31 -15.86 4.70
CA ARG A 51 26.27 -15.21 5.61
C ARG A 51 26.29 -15.82 7.00
N LEU A 52 25.14 -16.18 7.52
CA LEU A 52 25.01 -16.76 8.86
C LEU A 52 25.17 -18.29 8.86
N GLN A 53 25.13 -18.91 7.66
CA GLN A 53 25.03 -20.36 7.43
C GLN A 53 23.91 -20.98 8.26
N LEU A 54 22.71 -20.41 8.15
CA LEU A 54 21.55 -20.86 8.89
C LEU A 54 20.98 -22.15 8.29
N PRO A 55 20.51 -23.10 9.11
CA PRO A 55 19.65 -24.17 8.61
C PRO A 55 18.26 -23.62 8.23
N ASP A 56 17.54 -24.35 7.38
CA ASP A 56 16.21 -23.95 6.85
C ASP A 56 15.17 -23.63 7.93
N THR A 57 15.31 -24.21 9.14
CA THR A 57 14.38 -24.01 10.26
C THR A 57 14.79 -22.89 11.22
N ALA A 58 15.90 -22.21 10.97
CA ALA A 58 16.36 -21.17 11.87
C ALA A 58 15.48 -19.93 11.80
N GLN A 59 15.18 -19.37 12.98
CA GLN A 59 14.62 -18.04 13.11
C GLN A 59 15.75 -17.02 13.29
N ILE A 60 15.48 -15.79 12.86
CA ILE A 60 16.39 -14.66 13.03
C ILE A 60 15.80 -13.63 13.98
N ILE A 61 16.66 -12.75 14.44
CA ILE A 61 16.28 -11.49 15.08
C ILE A 61 17.09 -10.37 14.42
N VAL A 62 16.52 -9.17 14.42
CA VAL A 62 17.21 -7.95 14.01
C VAL A 62 17.39 -7.09 15.25
N LEU A 63 18.63 -6.70 15.53
CA LEU A 63 19.00 -5.89 16.69
C LEU A 63 19.46 -4.50 16.26
N ASN A 64 19.10 -3.48 17.03
CA ASN A 64 19.69 -2.14 16.90
C ASN A 64 21.08 -2.07 17.58
N MET A 65 21.70 -0.89 17.61
CA MET A 65 23.02 -0.69 18.25
C MET A 65 23.02 -0.92 19.77
N ASP A 66 21.86 -0.82 20.43
CA ASP A 66 21.71 -1.08 21.86
C ASP A 66 21.52 -2.58 22.17
N GLY A 67 21.49 -3.43 21.13
CA GLY A 67 21.23 -4.86 21.25
C GLY A 67 19.76 -5.22 21.49
N LEU A 68 18.83 -4.28 21.27
CA LEU A 68 17.39 -4.50 21.41
C LEU A 68 16.80 -5.01 20.09
N GLN A 69 15.87 -5.96 20.19
CA GLN A 69 15.12 -6.44 19.03
C GLN A 69 14.30 -5.31 18.42
N VAL A 70 14.35 -5.19 17.10
CA VAL A 70 13.44 -4.34 16.33
C VAL A 70 12.48 -5.20 15.53
N PRO A 71 11.24 -4.74 15.30
CA PRO A 71 10.31 -5.42 14.42
C PRO A 71 10.94 -5.68 13.06
N TYR A 72 10.74 -6.89 12.55
CA TYR A 72 11.11 -7.26 11.19
C TYR A 72 10.02 -8.15 10.59
N GLN A 73 10.10 -8.35 9.28
CA GLN A 73 9.24 -9.26 8.55
C GLN A 73 10.02 -9.96 7.45
N VAL A 74 9.72 -11.23 7.18
CA VAL A 74 10.15 -11.91 5.95
C VAL A 74 9.00 -11.84 4.95
N THR A 75 9.20 -11.22 3.79
CA THR A 75 8.17 -11.03 2.77
C THR A 75 7.99 -12.26 1.88
N TYR A 76 6.86 -12.33 1.17
CA TYR A 76 6.52 -13.42 0.23
C TYR A 76 7.60 -13.67 -0.83
N ASP A 77 8.36 -12.63 -1.22
CA ASP A 77 9.45 -12.69 -2.19
C ASP A 77 10.83 -12.94 -1.55
N GLY A 78 10.85 -13.39 -0.29
CA GLY A 78 12.05 -13.85 0.40
C GLY A 78 12.98 -12.73 0.83
N LYS A 79 12.46 -11.59 1.29
CA LYS A 79 13.27 -10.49 1.82
C LYS A 79 13.01 -10.29 3.30
N VAL A 80 14.08 -10.05 4.05
CA VAL A 80 14.01 -9.52 5.41
C VAL A 80 13.84 -8.00 5.30
N ILE A 81 12.78 -7.48 5.90
CA ILE A 81 12.51 -6.04 5.98
C ILE A 81 12.43 -5.57 7.43
N PHE A 82 12.91 -4.36 7.67
CA PHE A 82 12.79 -3.65 8.95
C PHE A 82 12.95 -2.14 8.72
N ALA A 83 12.36 -1.35 9.61
CA ALA A 83 12.39 0.11 9.53
C ALA A 83 13.73 0.66 10.03
N VAL A 84 14.26 1.65 9.32
CA VAL A 84 15.52 2.32 9.65
C VAL A 84 15.35 3.82 9.67
N SER A 85 15.97 4.45 10.68
CA SER A 85 16.09 5.90 10.78
C SER A 85 17.56 6.31 10.82
N THR A 86 17.87 7.37 10.08
CA THR A 86 19.23 7.89 9.90
C THR A 86 19.18 9.41 9.82
N GLU A 87 20.06 10.05 10.58
CA GLU A 87 20.33 11.48 10.48
C GLU A 87 20.81 11.89 9.08
N ALA A 88 20.80 13.20 8.82
CA ALA A 88 21.43 13.77 7.64
C ALA A 88 22.93 13.40 7.58
N ASN A 89 23.39 12.87 6.44
CA ASN A 89 24.75 12.34 6.25
C ASN A 89 25.12 11.24 7.27
N GLY A 90 24.12 10.63 7.91
CA GLY A 90 24.29 9.68 9.00
C GLY A 90 24.40 8.24 8.54
N THR A 91 24.67 7.37 9.51
CA THR A 91 24.69 5.92 9.32
C THR A 91 23.99 5.26 10.50
N ALA A 92 23.17 4.25 10.23
CA ALA A 92 22.58 3.38 11.22
C ALA A 92 23.14 1.97 11.07
N ILE A 93 23.33 1.29 12.20
CA ILE A 93 23.92 -0.05 12.26
C ILE A 93 22.92 -0.98 12.94
N TYR A 94 22.70 -2.12 12.30
CA TYR A 94 21.86 -3.20 12.80
C TYR A 94 22.62 -4.51 12.76
N THR A 95 22.21 -5.47 13.58
CA THR A 95 22.77 -6.82 13.59
C THR A 95 21.67 -7.83 13.33
N ILE A 96 21.85 -8.69 12.33
CA ILE A 96 20.99 -9.85 12.08
C ILE A 96 21.71 -11.09 12.61
N GLN A 97 21.02 -11.90 13.41
CA GLN A 97 21.58 -13.16 13.92
C GLN A 97 20.48 -14.19 14.17
N ALA A 98 20.86 -15.45 14.39
CA ALA A 98 19.92 -16.47 14.82
C ALA A 98 19.34 -16.15 16.21
N GLY A 99 18.03 -16.29 16.36
CA GLY A 99 17.35 -16.03 17.63
C GLY A 99 15.85 -16.25 17.54
N THR A 100 15.19 -16.18 18.70
CA THR A 100 13.73 -16.26 18.80
C THR A 100 13.16 -14.85 18.76
N PRO A 101 12.31 -14.50 17.77
CA PRO A 101 11.74 -13.17 17.64
C PRO A 101 10.74 -12.87 18.75
N ASP A 102 10.76 -11.64 19.24
CA ASP A 102 9.70 -11.12 20.09
C ASP A 102 8.38 -10.99 19.31
N PRO A 103 7.21 -11.07 19.98
CA PRO A 103 5.95 -10.75 19.34
C PRO A 103 5.90 -9.26 18.99
N PHE A 104 5.74 -8.94 17.71
CA PHE A 104 5.59 -7.56 17.23
C PHE A 104 4.13 -7.27 16.88
N ASN A 105 3.68 -6.05 17.18
CA ASN A 105 2.35 -5.61 16.77
C ASN A 105 2.25 -5.56 15.25
N VAL A 106 1.10 -5.98 14.74
CA VAL A 106 0.78 -5.88 13.32
C VAL A 106 0.36 -4.45 13.00
N ILE A 107 1.21 -3.72 12.28
CA ILE A 107 0.97 -2.33 11.91
C ILE A 107 0.36 -2.25 10.53
N ALA A 108 0.96 -2.91 9.53
CA ALA A 108 0.44 -2.93 8.16
C ALA A 108 -0.25 -4.27 7.86
N CYS A 109 -1.56 -4.22 7.60
CA CYS A 109 -2.38 -5.42 7.37
C CYS A 109 -3.60 -5.16 6.50
N GLY A 110 -4.28 -6.23 6.08
CA GLY A 110 -5.52 -6.15 5.34
C GLY A 110 -6.28 -7.49 5.31
N ARG A 111 -7.46 -7.44 4.72
CA ARG A 111 -8.36 -8.58 4.60
C ARG A 111 -9.23 -8.48 3.33
N TYR A 112 -9.73 -9.62 2.89
CA TYR A 112 -10.82 -9.76 1.94
C TYR A 112 -12.18 -9.83 2.67
N TYR A 113 -13.15 -9.04 2.23
CA TYR A 113 -14.44 -8.82 2.89
C TYR A 113 -15.61 -9.25 1.99
N PRO A 114 -15.95 -10.56 1.94
CA PRO A 114 -17.13 -11.06 1.22
C PRO A 114 -18.43 -10.32 1.60
N GLU A 115 -18.61 -10.06 2.89
CA GLU A 115 -19.75 -9.35 3.46
C GLU A 115 -19.86 -7.90 2.97
N ARG A 116 -18.75 -7.35 2.44
CA ARG A 116 -18.67 -6.00 1.88
C ARG A 116 -18.58 -6.01 0.36
N MET A 117 -19.30 -6.93 -0.29
CA MET A 117 -19.32 -7.07 -1.76
C MET A 117 -17.96 -7.45 -2.35
N ASP A 118 -17.26 -8.33 -1.65
CA ASP A 118 -15.95 -8.85 -2.05
C ASP A 118 -14.84 -7.78 -2.04
N ASP A 119 -14.96 -6.73 -1.24
CA ASP A 119 -13.91 -5.70 -1.17
C ASP A 119 -12.60 -6.28 -0.59
N VAL A 120 -11.45 -5.76 -1.03
CA VAL A 120 -10.18 -5.92 -0.32
C VAL A 120 -9.84 -4.59 0.31
N ALA A 121 -9.65 -4.56 1.62
CA ALA A 121 -9.21 -3.36 2.32
C ALA A 121 -7.97 -3.66 3.16
N TRP A 122 -7.08 -2.67 3.21
CA TRP A 122 -5.80 -2.76 3.90
C TRP A 122 -5.43 -1.41 4.50
N GLU A 123 -4.58 -1.40 5.52
CA GLU A 123 -4.19 -0.20 6.24
C GLU A 123 -2.81 -0.36 6.89
N ASN A 124 -2.29 0.77 7.34
CA ASN A 124 -1.20 0.84 8.30
C ASN A 124 -1.54 1.83 9.42
N ASP A 125 -0.54 2.25 10.20
CA ASP A 125 -0.63 3.27 11.25
C ASP A 125 -1.10 4.65 10.77
N LEU A 126 -0.98 4.98 9.47
CA LEU A 126 -1.24 6.32 8.93
C LEU A 126 -2.46 6.43 8.03
N ALA A 127 -2.80 5.37 7.28
CA ALA A 127 -3.87 5.39 6.30
C ALA A 127 -4.43 3.99 6.04
N GLY A 128 -5.66 3.93 5.50
CA GLY A 128 -6.24 2.73 4.93
C GLY A 128 -6.69 2.94 3.50
N PHE A 129 -6.93 1.84 2.80
CA PHE A 129 -7.29 1.82 1.39
C PHE A 129 -8.25 0.67 1.11
N ARG A 130 -8.99 0.78 0.01
CA ARG A 130 -9.88 -0.28 -0.46
C ARG A 130 -9.88 -0.38 -1.97
N ALA A 131 -9.87 -1.62 -2.44
CA ALA A 131 -10.19 -1.98 -3.82
C ALA A 131 -11.56 -2.66 -3.86
N TYR A 132 -12.38 -2.25 -4.83
CA TYR A 132 -13.73 -2.78 -4.97
C TYR A 132 -13.75 -4.21 -5.50
N GLY A 133 -14.67 -5.01 -4.94
CA GLY A 133 -14.84 -6.42 -5.28
C GLY A 133 -15.81 -6.76 -6.41
N PRO A 134 -15.78 -8.01 -6.92
CA PRO A 134 -16.75 -8.55 -7.87
C PRO A 134 -18.23 -8.34 -7.50
N GLY A 135 -18.58 -8.40 -6.22
CA GLY A 135 -19.95 -8.20 -5.75
C GLY A 135 -20.49 -6.80 -6.06
N MET A 136 -19.63 -5.77 -6.05
CA MET A 136 -20.00 -4.40 -6.42
C MET A 136 -20.24 -4.30 -7.94
N GLU A 137 -19.33 -4.87 -8.73
CA GLU A 137 -19.47 -4.95 -10.19
C GLU A 137 -20.78 -5.65 -10.59
N ALA A 138 -21.14 -6.75 -9.91
CA ALA A 138 -22.37 -7.51 -10.21
C ALA A 138 -23.65 -6.68 -10.01
N ARG A 139 -23.58 -5.59 -9.24
CA ARG A 139 -24.70 -4.64 -9.02
C ARG A 139 -24.71 -3.49 -10.03
N GLY A 140 -23.73 -3.40 -10.93
CA GLY A 140 -23.61 -2.34 -11.93
C GLY A 140 -23.09 -1.01 -11.38
N GLU A 141 -22.61 -0.99 -10.15
CA GLU A 141 -21.97 0.18 -9.55
C GLU A 141 -20.62 0.46 -10.25
N ARG A 142 -20.24 1.72 -10.44
CA ARG A 142 -19.07 2.09 -11.27
C ARG A 142 -17.88 2.53 -10.41
N GLY A 143 -17.40 1.69 -9.50
CA GLY A 143 -16.18 1.94 -8.71
C GLY A 143 -14.93 1.39 -9.41
N PHE A 144 -14.04 2.27 -9.87
CA PHE A 144 -12.81 1.87 -10.60
C PHE A 144 -11.52 2.26 -9.87
N GLY A 145 -11.64 3.14 -8.88
CA GLY A 145 -10.52 3.68 -8.11
C GLY A 145 -10.35 3.00 -6.76
N TYR A 146 -9.30 3.39 -6.04
CA TYR A 146 -9.17 3.04 -4.63
C TYR A 146 -9.85 4.09 -3.77
N ASP A 147 -10.56 3.64 -2.74
CA ASP A 147 -10.95 4.52 -1.64
C ASP A 147 -9.78 4.70 -0.68
N VAL A 148 -9.77 5.81 0.05
CA VAL A 148 -8.72 6.16 1.02
C VAL A 148 -9.38 6.48 2.36
N PHE A 149 -8.99 5.73 3.37
CA PHE A 149 -9.34 5.94 4.76
C PHE A 149 -8.28 6.83 5.39
N THR A 150 -8.68 8.01 5.84
CA THR A 150 -7.83 8.84 6.68
C THR A 150 -7.78 8.27 8.09
N LYS A 151 -6.62 8.47 8.73
CA LYS A 151 -6.41 8.12 10.13
C LYS A 151 -5.72 9.29 10.83
N TYR A 152 -6.12 9.53 12.06
CA TYR A 152 -5.44 10.41 13.00
C TYR A 152 -5.80 9.95 14.41
N ASN A 153 -5.03 10.36 15.42
CA ASN A 153 -5.29 9.99 16.82
C ASN A 153 -5.34 8.46 17.07
N THR A 154 -4.78 7.67 16.16
CA THR A 154 -4.56 6.23 16.29
C THR A 154 -3.37 5.83 15.43
N THR A 155 -2.62 4.83 15.87
CA THR A 155 -1.59 4.12 15.11
C THR A 155 -1.93 2.65 14.93
N GLU A 156 -3.06 2.20 15.49
CA GLU A 156 -3.51 0.81 15.44
C GLU A 156 -4.38 0.58 14.20
N PRO A 157 -4.44 -0.65 13.65
CA PRO A 157 -5.42 -1.01 12.63
C PRO A 157 -6.87 -0.85 13.13
N VAL A 158 -7.72 -0.16 12.36
CA VAL A 158 -9.12 0.17 12.72
C VAL A 158 -10.15 -0.10 11.63
N VAL A 159 -9.74 -0.47 10.41
CA VAL A 159 -10.64 -0.74 9.27
C VAL A 159 -11.55 -1.93 9.56
N GLU A 160 -11.05 -3.00 10.18
CA GLU A 160 -11.88 -4.15 10.57
C GLU A 160 -13.01 -3.71 11.52
N ALA A 161 -12.68 -2.93 12.56
CA ALA A 161 -13.67 -2.43 13.51
C ALA A 161 -14.68 -1.48 12.85
N ARG A 162 -14.23 -0.64 11.91
CA ARG A 162 -15.10 0.24 11.11
C ARG A 162 -16.10 -0.57 10.28
N TYR A 163 -15.65 -1.65 9.63
CA TYR A 163 -16.54 -2.50 8.85
C TYR A 163 -17.48 -3.32 9.73
N ALA A 164 -16.99 -3.87 10.85
CA ALA A 164 -17.84 -4.57 11.81
C ALA A 164 -18.99 -3.68 12.32
N LEU A 165 -18.71 -2.40 12.57
CA LEU A 165 -19.73 -1.44 13.00
C LEU A 165 -20.71 -1.07 11.87
N GLU A 166 -20.20 -0.75 10.68
CA GLU A 166 -21.01 -0.35 9.52
C GLU A 166 -21.87 -1.51 8.98
N LEU A 167 -21.42 -2.76 9.09
CA LEU A 167 -22.09 -3.93 8.52
C LEU A 167 -22.86 -4.76 9.55
N ASP A 168 -22.94 -4.29 10.79
CA ASP A 168 -23.68 -4.90 11.90
C ASP A 168 -25.15 -5.19 11.48
N PRO A 169 -25.55 -6.48 11.36
CA PRO A 169 -26.86 -6.85 10.85
C PRO A 169 -28.02 -6.34 11.72
N GLU A 170 -27.84 -6.32 13.05
CA GLU A 170 -28.87 -5.88 13.98
C GLU A 170 -29.11 -4.37 13.86
N LYS A 171 -28.05 -3.58 13.78
CA LYS A 171 -28.14 -2.13 13.57
C LYS A 171 -28.73 -1.83 12.19
N ARG A 172 -28.35 -2.57 11.14
CA ARG A 172 -28.92 -2.39 9.81
C ARG A 172 -30.41 -2.74 9.74
N ALA A 173 -30.83 -3.82 10.38
CA ALA A 173 -32.25 -4.16 10.50
C ALA A 173 -33.02 -3.08 11.27
N LYS A 174 -32.46 -2.60 12.39
CA LYS A 174 -33.07 -1.51 13.18
C LYS A 174 -33.19 -0.21 12.39
N ILE A 175 -32.18 0.18 11.62
CA ILE A 175 -32.25 1.35 10.72
C ILE A 175 -33.37 1.17 9.69
N ALA A 176 -33.48 -0.02 9.08
CA ALA A 176 -34.51 -0.30 8.08
C ALA A 176 -35.93 -0.21 8.65
N GLU A 177 -36.15 -0.68 9.88
CA GLU A 177 -37.44 -0.52 10.57
C GLU A 177 -37.72 0.93 10.97
N LEU A 178 -36.74 1.62 11.58
CA LEU A 178 -36.87 3.03 11.94
C LEU A 178 -37.18 3.90 10.72
N LYS A 179 -36.64 3.59 9.55
CA LYS A 179 -36.90 4.36 8.32
C LYS A 179 -38.39 4.43 7.95
N LYS A 180 -39.21 3.49 8.43
CA LYS A 180 -40.66 3.44 8.20
C LYS A 180 -41.45 4.30 9.20
N THR A 181 -40.94 4.46 10.43
CA THR A 181 -41.67 5.08 11.55
C THR A 181 -41.07 6.40 12.03
N ASP A 182 -39.74 6.51 12.02
CA ASP A 182 -38.94 7.64 12.45
C ASP A 182 -37.68 7.80 11.57
N PRO A 183 -37.79 8.49 10.43
CA PRO A 183 -36.68 8.70 9.50
C PRO A 183 -35.50 9.47 10.12
N GLN A 184 -35.75 10.33 11.11
CA GLN A 184 -34.69 11.09 11.78
C GLN A 184 -33.84 10.16 12.65
N ALA A 185 -34.48 9.35 13.50
CA ALA A 185 -33.76 8.36 14.31
C ALA A 185 -33.02 7.33 13.44
N ALA A 186 -33.58 6.95 12.29
CA ALA A 186 -32.90 6.09 11.32
C ALA A 186 -31.61 6.74 10.77
N ALA A 187 -31.67 8.03 10.44
CA ALA A 187 -30.53 8.79 9.96
C ALA A 187 -29.46 8.97 11.04
N GLU A 188 -29.85 9.29 12.27
CA GLU A 188 -28.94 9.42 13.41
C GLU A 188 -28.20 8.11 13.70
N LEU A 189 -28.92 6.98 13.75
CA LEU A 189 -28.31 5.66 13.94
C LEU A 189 -27.41 5.29 12.76
N GLY A 190 -27.84 5.57 11.52
CA GLY A 190 -27.01 5.35 10.33
C GLY A 190 -25.71 6.14 10.36
N ARG A 191 -25.75 7.40 10.80
CA ARG A 191 -24.55 8.23 10.96
C ARG A 191 -23.62 7.72 12.05
N ALA A 192 -24.17 7.23 13.16
CA ALA A 192 -23.40 6.74 14.30
C ALA A 192 -22.58 5.48 13.98
N ILE A 193 -22.96 4.72 12.96
CA ILE A 193 -22.26 3.48 12.56
C ILE A 193 -21.37 3.65 11.32
N SER A 194 -21.54 4.76 10.60
CA SER A 194 -20.89 4.96 9.31
C SER A 194 -19.42 5.28 9.43
N TYR A 195 -18.59 4.49 8.74
CA TYR A 195 -17.17 4.77 8.58
C TYR A 195 -16.89 5.97 7.65
N HIS A 196 -17.90 6.51 6.95
CA HIS A 196 -17.82 7.75 6.19
C HIS A 196 -17.98 9.00 7.06
N ILE A 197 -18.17 8.81 8.37
CA ILE A 197 -18.20 9.87 9.37
C ILE A 197 -17.07 9.61 10.35
N ASP A 198 -16.40 10.69 10.72
CA ASP A 198 -15.29 10.63 11.67
C ASP A 198 -15.81 10.46 13.10
N HIS A 199 -15.38 9.37 13.73
CA HIS A 199 -15.69 9.04 15.13
C HIS A 199 -14.46 9.18 16.04
N GLY A 200 -13.48 10.00 15.65
CA GLY A 200 -12.32 10.36 16.47
C GLY A 200 -11.03 9.63 16.12
N ASN A 201 -11.04 8.84 15.04
CA ASN A 201 -9.85 8.18 14.50
C ASN A 201 -9.71 8.27 12.97
N GLY A 202 -10.51 9.12 12.33
CA GLY A 202 -10.58 9.28 10.87
C GLY A 202 -11.78 8.58 10.23
N MET A 203 -11.81 8.53 8.91
CA MET A 203 -12.96 8.07 8.12
C MET A 203 -12.55 7.69 6.68
N ASP A 204 -13.43 6.99 5.96
CA ASP A 204 -13.38 6.94 4.50
C ASP A 204 -13.95 8.24 3.93
N CYS A 205 -13.05 9.12 3.47
CA CYS A 205 -13.44 10.41 2.92
C CYS A 205 -13.73 10.38 1.42
N TYR A 206 -13.55 9.22 0.77
CA TYR A 206 -13.71 9.10 -0.67
C TYR A 206 -15.10 8.56 -1.05
N ALA A 207 -15.75 9.31 -1.95
CA ALA A 207 -16.85 8.82 -2.76
C ALA A 207 -16.38 8.89 -4.21
N VAL A 208 -15.59 7.89 -4.63
CA VAL A 208 -14.84 7.95 -5.90
C VAL A 208 -15.75 8.02 -7.13
N GLY A 209 -16.92 7.37 -7.09
CA GLY A 209 -17.77 7.22 -8.28
C GLY A 209 -16.99 6.65 -9.48
N PRO A 210 -17.38 6.99 -10.73
CA PRO A 210 -16.74 6.51 -11.95
C PRO A 210 -15.42 7.23 -12.26
N THR A 211 -14.49 7.24 -11.31
CA THR A 211 -13.17 7.88 -11.43
C THR A 211 -12.05 6.89 -11.09
N LEU A 212 -10.79 7.34 -11.22
CA LEU A 212 -9.60 6.57 -10.84
C LEU A 212 -9.25 6.67 -9.33
N GLY A 213 -10.14 7.25 -8.52
CA GLY A 213 -10.03 7.29 -7.06
C GLY A 213 -8.70 7.82 -6.53
N GLY A 214 -8.16 7.20 -5.48
CA GLY A 214 -6.89 7.55 -4.84
C GLY A 214 -5.63 7.11 -5.58
N GLY A 215 -5.58 7.22 -6.92
CA GLY A 215 -4.35 6.96 -7.68
C GLY A 215 -4.35 5.70 -8.54
N THR A 216 -5.51 5.22 -9.00
CA THR A 216 -5.57 4.09 -9.93
C THR A 216 -5.03 4.46 -11.32
N THR A 217 -4.33 3.52 -11.94
CA THR A 217 -3.89 3.58 -13.34
C THR A 217 -4.86 2.83 -14.24
N ALA A 218 -5.07 3.31 -15.46
CA ALA A 218 -5.91 2.72 -16.48
C ALA A 218 -5.25 2.82 -17.86
N LEU A 219 -5.58 1.89 -18.76
CA LEU A 219 -5.20 1.96 -20.18
C LEU A 219 -6.03 3.03 -20.91
N MET A 220 -5.47 3.57 -21.99
CA MET A 220 -6.10 4.55 -22.85
C MET A 220 -6.18 4.04 -24.30
N ASP A 221 -7.35 4.19 -24.91
CA ASP A 221 -7.54 4.05 -26.35
C ASP A 221 -7.97 5.38 -26.98
N GLY A 222 -7.06 6.01 -27.73
CA GLY A 222 -7.20 7.41 -28.11
C GLY A 222 -7.39 8.30 -26.87
N ASP A 223 -8.54 8.98 -26.82
CA ASP A 223 -8.94 9.87 -25.72
C ASP A 223 -9.85 9.18 -24.69
N ALA A 224 -10.15 7.89 -24.85
CA ALA A 224 -11.01 7.13 -23.96
C ALA A 224 -10.20 6.35 -22.91
N ILE A 225 -10.61 6.46 -21.64
CA ILE A 225 -10.10 5.63 -20.55
C ILE A 225 -10.76 4.25 -20.60
N ILE A 226 -9.96 3.19 -20.62
CA ILE A 226 -10.40 1.82 -20.39
C ILE A 226 -10.32 1.58 -18.89
N TYR A 227 -11.46 1.74 -18.20
CA TYR A 227 -11.50 1.63 -16.75
C TYR A 227 -11.30 0.18 -16.29
N PRO A 228 -10.35 -0.08 -15.37
CA PRO A 228 -10.22 -1.37 -14.72
C PRO A 228 -11.38 -1.52 -13.74
N TYR A 229 -12.20 -2.56 -13.91
CA TYR A 229 -13.35 -2.78 -13.05
C TYR A 229 -12.95 -3.52 -11.78
N ALA A 230 -13.76 -4.45 -11.24
CA ALA A 230 -13.31 -5.26 -10.12
C ALA A 230 -12.26 -6.29 -10.55
N TYR A 231 -11.38 -6.65 -9.61
CA TYR A 231 -10.47 -7.77 -9.80
C TYR A 231 -11.26 -9.09 -9.91
N ARG A 232 -10.73 -10.10 -10.60
CA ARG A 232 -11.27 -11.47 -10.66
C ARG A 232 -10.62 -12.43 -9.66
N VAL A 233 -9.36 -12.18 -9.30
CA VAL A 233 -8.58 -12.96 -8.33
C VAL A 233 -7.89 -11.98 -7.39
N GLN A 234 -7.90 -12.29 -6.09
CA GLN A 234 -7.10 -11.62 -5.08
C GLN A 234 -6.29 -12.66 -4.30
N GLU A 235 -5.06 -12.29 -3.95
CA GLU A 235 -4.15 -13.09 -3.15
C GLU A 235 -3.36 -12.15 -2.21
N ILE A 236 -3.66 -12.21 -0.91
CA ILE A 236 -2.87 -11.51 0.11
C ILE A 236 -1.57 -12.30 0.31
N LEU A 237 -0.44 -11.66 -0.01
CA LEU A 237 0.89 -12.25 -0.02
C LEU A 237 1.67 -11.95 1.27
N ASP A 238 1.50 -10.74 1.81
CA ASP A 238 2.07 -10.32 3.09
C ASP A 238 0.96 -9.70 3.94
N ASN A 239 0.93 -10.01 5.23
CA ASN A 239 -0.05 -9.45 6.15
C ASN A 239 0.59 -9.05 7.50
N GLY A 240 1.62 -8.20 7.40
CA GLY A 240 2.32 -7.63 8.55
C GLY A 240 3.47 -8.49 9.10
N PRO A 241 4.14 -8.00 10.16
CA PRO A 241 3.77 -6.82 10.95
C PRO A 241 4.08 -5.46 10.30
N LEU A 242 5.00 -5.39 9.33
CA LEU A 242 5.53 -4.14 8.79
C LEU A 242 5.06 -3.80 7.38
N ARG A 243 4.68 -4.80 6.59
CA ARG A 243 4.23 -4.66 5.21
C ARG A 243 3.01 -5.52 4.96
N PHE A 244 2.02 -4.92 4.33
CA PHE A 244 0.95 -5.60 3.64
C PHE A 244 1.26 -5.66 2.15
N THR A 245 0.98 -6.81 1.51
CA THR A 245 1.10 -6.97 0.06
C THR A 245 -0.09 -7.79 -0.46
N VAL A 246 -0.73 -7.34 -1.53
CA VAL A 246 -1.78 -8.07 -2.23
C VAL A 246 -1.52 -8.09 -3.73
N ARG A 247 -1.79 -9.25 -4.34
CA ARG A 247 -1.87 -9.40 -5.80
C ARG A 247 -3.34 -9.39 -6.20
N LEU A 248 -3.70 -8.50 -7.12
CA LEU A 248 -5.00 -8.45 -7.77
C LEU A 248 -4.82 -8.77 -9.25
N GLU A 249 -5.63 -9.65 -9.79
CA GLU A 249 -5.71 -9.89 -11.23
C GLU A 249 -7.11 -9.55 -11.72
N TYR A 250 -7.22 -8.86 -12.85
CA TYR A 250 -8.49 -8.35 -13.39
C TYR A 250 -9.00 -9.25 -14.52
N LYS A 251 -10.28 -9.05 -14.89
CA LYS A 251 -10.89 -9.76 -16.02
C LYS A 251 -10.17 -9.40 -17.33
N PRO A 252 -10.05 -10.33 -18.29
CA PRO A 252 -9.55 -10.00 -19.61
C PRO A 252 -10.36 -8.88 -20.25
N MET A 253 -9.69 -7.95 -20.91
CA MET A 253 -10.29 -6.82 -21.60
C MET A 253 -9.81 -6.73 -23.04
N VAL A 254 -10.64 -6.11 -23.88
CA VAL A 254 -10.30 -5.75 -25.24
C VAL A 254 -9.62 -4.38 -25.23
N VAL A 255 -8.42 -4.31 -25.79
CA VAL A 255 -7.64 -3.07 -25.93
C VAL A 255 -7.25 -2.97 -27.40
N ARG A 256 -7.93 -2.09 -28.14
CA ARG A 256 -7.77 -1.98 -29.60
C ARG A 256 -7.97 -3.34 -30.29
N GLY A 257 -6.94 -3.86 -30.96
CA GLY A 257 -6.95 -5.15 -31.65
C GLY A 257 -6.63 -6.36 -30.75
N ASP A 258 -6.23 -6.15 -29.49
CA ASP A 258 -5.91 -7.23 -28.56
C ASP A 258 -7.15 -7.60 -27.74
N SER A 259 -7.64 -8.83 -27.89
CA SER A 259 -8.93 -9.25 -27.31
C SER A 259 -8.85 -9.89 -25.92
N ASN A 260 -7.64 -10.08 -25.37
CA ASN A 260 -7.42 -10.85 -24.14
C ASN A 260 -6.32 -10.25 -23.26
N VAL A 261 -6.28 -8.92 -23.16
CA VAL A 261 -5.31 -8.24 -22.29
C VAL A 261 -5.72 -8.47 -20.84
N VAL A 262 -4.80 -8.99 -20.02
CA VAL A 262 -5.05 -9.23 -18.59
C VAL A 262 -4.16 -8.32 -17.76
N GLU A 263 -4.78 -7.52 -16.91
CA GLU A 263 -4.09 -6.65 -15.96
C GLU A 263 -3.86 -7.38 -14.63
N SER A 264 -2.66 -7.24 -14.08
CA SER A 264 -2.32 -7.66 -12.72
C SER A 264 -1.67 -6.51 -11.96
N ARG A 265 -2.06 -6.35 -10.70
CA ARG A 265 -1.48 -5.39 -9.76
C ARG A 265 -0.87 -6.10 -8.59
N LEU A 266 0.34 -5.70 -8.22
CA LEU A 266 0.95 -6.03 -6.94
C LEU A 266 1.03 -4.75 -6.12
N ILE A 267 0.25 -4.68 -5.06
CA ILE A 267 0.11 -3.50 -4.21
C ILE A 267 0.79 -3.80 -2.88
N SER A 268 1.66 -2.91 -2.41
CA SER A 268 2.26 -3.01 -1.08
C SER A 268 2.12 -1.72 -0.29
N LEU A 269 1.88 -1.85 1.01
CA LEU A 269 1.82 -0.76 1.98
C LEU A 269 2.73 -1.08 3.16
N ASP A 270 3.65 -0.16 3.46
CA ASP A 270 4.59 -0.29 4.56
C ASP A 270 4.11 0.54 5.75
N ALA A 271 4.39 0.08 6.97
CA ALA A 271 4.25 0.89 8.18
C ALA A 271 4.98 2.25 8.02
N GLY A 272 4.37 3.32 8.52
CA GLY A 272 4.90 4.68 8.40
C GLY A 272 4.74 5.33 7.02
N SER A 273 4.11 4.67 6.04
CA SER A 273 3.88 5.24 4.69
C SER A 273 2.44 5.74 4.49
N TYR A 274 2.26 6.97 4.03
CA TYR A 274 0.95 7.46 3.58
C TYR A 274 0.52 6.89 2.23
N LEU A 275 1.44 6.30 1.46
CA LEU A 275 1.19 5.89 0.06
C LEU A 275 1.50 4.42 -0.15
N ASN A 276 0.65 3.77 -0.94
CA ASN A 276 0.92 2.44 -1.48
C ASN A 276 1.93 2.52 -2.63
N LYS A 277 2.73 1.48 -2.77
CA LYS A 277 3.43 1.17 -4.01
C LYS A 277 2.59 0.18 -4.81
N THR A 278 2.27 0.52 -6.06
CA THR A 278 1.56 -0.38 -6.98
C THR A 278 2.44 -0.70 -8.17
N VAL A 279 2.65 -1.99 -8.43
CA VAL A 279 3.27 -2.50 -9.66
C VAL A 279 2.14 -2.99 -10.56
N VAL A 280 1.93 -2.32 -11.69
CA VAL A 280 0.91 -2.72 -12.69
C VAL A 280 1.59 -3.44 -13.85
N SER A 281 1.02 -4.56 -14.27
CA SER A 281 1.51 -5.36 -15.40
C SER A 281 0.35 -5.80 -16.29
N TYR A 282 0.62 -5.91 -17.58
CA TYR A 282 -0.36 -6.36 -18.57
C TYR A 282 0.23 -7.53 -19.34
N THR A 283 -0.54 -8.60 -19.50
CA THR A 283 -0.20 -9.71 -20.40
C THR A 283 -1.04 -9.63 -21.66
N ASN A 284 -0.54 -10.18 -22.76
CA ASN A 284 -1.17 -10.17 -24.10
C ASN A 284 -1.43 -8.79 -24.72
N LEU A 285 -0.88 -7.71 -24.16
CA LEU A 285 -0.85 -6.40 -24.80
C LEU A 285 0.34 -6.35 -25.78
N LYS A 286 0.06 -6.33 -27.08
CA LYS A 286 1.09 -6.41 -28.13
C LYS A 286 1.63 -5.05 -28.51
N GLU A 287 0.78 -4.03 -28.46
CA GLU A 287 1.15 -2.67 -28.82
C GLU A 287 1.38 -1.78 -27.60
N VAL A 288 2.21 -0.75 -27.79
CA VAL A 288 2.38 0.29 -26.78
C VAL A 288 1.05 1.01 -26.56
N ALA A 289 0.54 0.94 -25.34
CA ALA A 289 -0.63 1.68 -24.89
C ALA A 289 -0.23 2.93 -24.11
N THR A 290 -1.10 3.92 -24.15
CA THR A 290 -1.02 5.08 -23.27
C THR A 290 -1.68 4.70 -21.94
N LEU A 291 -1.14 5.21 -20.83
CA LEU A 291 -1.71 5.05 -19.51
C LEU A 291 -2.21 6.40 -18.98
N ALA A 292 -3.28 6.36 -18.20
CA ALA A 292 -3.76 7.46 -17.38
C ALA A 292 -3.73 7.04 -15.91
N THR A 293 -3.23 7.92 -15.04
CA THR A 293 -3.31 7.75 -13.58
C THR A 293 -4.03 8.96 -13.02
N GLY A 294 -5.07 8.73 -12.21
CA GLY A 294 -5.92 9.80 -11.69
C GLY A 294 -6.00 9.77 -10.17
N ILE A 295 -5.97 10.96 -9.58
CA ILE A 295 -6.31 11.21 -8.18
C ILE A 295 -7.55 12.09 -8.18
N VAL A 296 -8.61 11.66 -7.50
CA VAL A 296 -9.82 12.48 -7.37
C VAL A 296 -9.54 13.66 -6.46
N LEU A 297 -9.89 14.85 -6.91
CA LEU A 297 -9.90 16.06 -6.11
C LEU A 297 -11.33 16.34 -5.67
N HIS A 298 -11.54 16.57 -4.38
CA HIS A 298 -12.80 17.09 -3.87
C HIS A 298 -12.80 18.62 -4.05
N GLU A 299 -13.82 19.19 -4.70
CA GLU A 299 -14.02 20.65 -4.76
C GLU A 299 -14.53 21.21 -3.41
N PRO A 300 -14.16 22.44 -2.99
CA PRO A 300 -12.86 22.82 -2.45
C PRO A 300 -12.93 23.16 -0.94
N MET A 301 -11.91 22.78 -0.16
CA MET A 301 -11.58 23.48 1.09
C MET A 301 -10.40 24.42 0.86
N GLY A 302 -10.64 25.71 1.12
CA GLY A 302 -9.78 26.85 0.77
C GLY A 302 -8.45 26.97 1.51
N ARG A 303 -7.51 26.02 1.34
CA ARG A 303 -6.08 26.26 1.50
C ARG A 303 -5.30 25.50 0.42
N LEU A 304 -4.84 26.26 -0.58
CA LEU A 304 -3.88 25.79 -1.57
C LEU A 304 -2.50 25.70 -0.93
N TRP A 305 -1.97 24.49 -0.75
CA TRP A 305 -0.53 24.29 -0.72
C TRP A 305 -0.02 24.44 -2.16
N GLN A 306 0.48 25.63 -2.48
CA GLN A 306 0.99 25.94 -3.81
C GLN A 306 2.34 25.25 -4.02
N MET A 307 2.33 24.06 -4.62
CA MET A 307 3.53 23.48 -5.22
C MET A 307 3.60 23.90 -6.69
N ARG A 308 4.51 24.82 -6.99
CA ARG A 308 4.68 25.43 -8.31
C ARG A 308 5.32 24.42 -9.28
N LEU A 309 4.51 23.66 -10.01
CA LEU A 309 4.93 22.95 -11.23
C LEU A 309 4.51 23.81 -12.44
N MET A 310 5.48 24.34 -13.16
CA MET A 310 5.23 25.09 -14.40
C MET A 310 4.92 24.12 -15.55
N ALA A 311 3.70 24.17 -16.09
CA ALA A 311 3.40 24.37 -17.51
C ALA A 311 1.88 24.23 -17.80
N THR A 312 1.21 25.38 -17.91
CA THR A 312 0.07 25.73 -18.80
C THR A 312 -0.86 24.63 -19.35
N SER A 313 -2.01 24.39 -18.69
CA SER A 313 -3.39 24.25 -19.25
C SER A 313 -4.33 23.51 -18.27
N PRO A 314 -5.65 23.75 -18.28
CA PRO A 314 -6.56 23.33 -17.21
C PRO A 314 -7.09 21.90 -17.45
N MET A 315 -6.28 20.90 -17.13
CA MET A 315 -6.71 19.52 -16.84
C MET A 315 -5.52 18.80 -16.21
N LEU A 316 -5.60 18.42 -14.94
CA LEU A 316 -4.53 17.64 -14.31
C LEU A 316 -4.68 16.15 -14.69
N ILE A 317 -4.40 15.87 -15.97
CA ILE A 317 -4.07 14.53 -16.45
C ILE A 317 -2.54 14.42 -16.33
N LEU A 318 -2.03 13.47 -15.56
CA LEU A 318 -0.64 13.05 -15.67
C LEU A 318 -0.44 12.51 -17.09
N ARG A 319 0.11 13.36 -17.97
CA ARG A 319 0.23 13.12 -19.41
C ARG A 319 1.18 11.94 -19.67
N ALA A 320 0.61 10.84 -20.16
CA ALA A 320 1.15 9.81 -21.05
C ALA A 320 2.68 9.59 -21.05
N ILE A 321 3.15 8.54 -20.38
CA ILE A 321 4.48 7.94 -20.65
C ILE A 321 4.28 6.82 -21.67
N ARG A 322 4.84 6.96 -22.88
CA ARG A 322 4.94 5.87 -23.88
C ARG A 322 5.94 4.83 -23.36
N MET A 323 5.51 3.60 -23.11
CA MET A 323 6.37 2.52 -22.59
C MET A 323 6.55 1.40 -23.62
N PRO A 324 7.78 0.94 -23.93
CA PRO A 324 8.01 -0.22 -24.79
C PRO A 324 7.75 -1.56 -24.07
N VAL A 325 7.42 -2.57 -24.88
CA VAL A 325 7.00 -3.93 -24.50
C VAL A 325 8.15 -4.69 -23.85
N THR A 326 8.27 -4.55 -22.52
CA THR A 326 8.84 -5.44 -21.48
C THR A 326 9.35 -4.56 -20.35
N ALA A 327 8.48 -4.18 -19.40
CA ALA A 327 8.91 -3.40 -18.24
C ALA A 327 8.15 -3.84 -16.97
N ARG A 328 8.90 -4.22 -15.93
CA ARG A 328 8.40 -4.29 -14.55
C ARG A 328 8.19 -2.84 -14.08
N CYS A 329 6.94 -2.39 -13.98
CA CYS A 329 6.64 -1.06 -13.42
C CYS A 329 6.83 -1.03 -11.91
N LEU A 330 8.00 -0.58 -11.43
CA LEU A 330 8.09 0.03 -10.11
C LEU A 330 7.38 1.41 -10.18
N TRP A 331 6.85 1.91 -9.05
CA TRP A 331 6.40 3.28 -8.76
C TRP A 331 4.89 3.54 -8.71
N VAL A 332 4.36 3.58 -7.47
CA VAL A 332 3.60 4.74 -6.99
C VAL A 332 4.36 5.23 -5.75
N LEU A 333 5.12 6.31 -5.91
CA LEU A 333 5.67 7.10 -4.81
C LEU A 333 5.76 8.54 -5.33
N LEU A 334 4.85 9.41 -4.88
CA LEU A 334 5.00 10.85 -5.05
C LEU A 334 6.13 11.34 -4.12
N SER A 335 7.37 11.05 -4.52
CA SER A 335 8.54 11.83 -4.12
C SER A 335 8.91 12.69 -5.32
N LEU A 336 8.60 13.99 -5.24
CA LEU A 336 9.13 14.96 -6.19
C LEU A 336 10.65 14.91 -6.15
N ARG A 337 11.26 14.41 -7.22
CA ARG A 337 12.70 14.55 -7.48
C ARG A 337 12.93 15.12 -8.88
N ARG A 338 13.82 16.10 -8.94
CA ARG A 338 14.35 16.77 -10.15
C ARG A 338 15.56 16.05 -10.73
#